data_AF-A0A4W4EA41-F1
#
_entry.id   AF-A0A4W4EA41-F1
#
_cell.length_a   1.000
_cell.length_b   1.000
_cell.length_c   1.000
_cell.angle_alpha   90.00
_cell.angle_beta   90.00
_cell.angle_gamma   90.00
#
_symmetry.space_group_name_H-M   'P 1'
#
loop_
_entity.id
_entity.type
_entity.pdbx_description
1 polymer ?
#
loop_
_entity_poly.entity_id
_entity_poly.type
_entity_poly.pdbx_seq_one_letter_code
_entity_poly.pdbx_strand_id
1 'polypeptide(L)'
;GANPLQTNDLGHTPLAYAKEGEMHTLLKEWESKFLEKKQKREAEERRRFPLERRLKEHIIGQEGAINTVASAIRRKENGWYDEEHPLVFLFLGSSGIGKTELAKQVARYMHKDIKKVAKFIGSPPGYVGHEEGGQLTKQLKQCPNAVVLFDEVDKAHPDVLTIMLQLFDEGRLTDGKGKTIECKDAIFIMTSNVASDEIAHHALQLRQEAQEQSRRRMADNLDDVQKGEKVTISKKFKDDVIRPILKAHFRRDEFLGRINEIVYFLPFCHSELIQLVSKELNYWAKKVRVCVCVCVCGVCGVCVCAYRKDS
;
A
#
# COMPACT_ATOMS: atom_id res chain seq x y z
N GLY A 1 22.85 -10.21 22.79
CA GLY A 1 22.84 -8.75 22.55
C GLY A 1 23.26 -8.43 21.13
N ALA A 2 24.34 -9.04 20.64
CA ALA A 2 24.80 -8.91 19.27
C ALA A 2 23.80 -9.47 18.24
N ASN A 3 23.75 -8.86 17.06
CA ASN A 3 22.95 -9.28 15.92
C ASN A 3 23.80 -10.19 14.99
N PRO A 4 23.54 -11.51 14.93
CA PRO A 4 24.31 -12.43 14.09
C PRO A 4 24.10 -12.21 12.58
N LEU A 5 23.10 -11.43 12.18
CA LEU A 5 22.83 -11.07 10.78
C LEU A 5 23.54 -9.79 10.33
N GLN A 6 24.29 -9.14 11.22
CA GLN A 6 24.96 -7.90 10.88
C GLN A 6 26.08 -8.18 9.87
N THR A 7 26.01 -7.54 8.71
CA THR A 7 27.04 -7.64 7.68
C THR A 7 28.10 -6.56 7.87
N ASN A 8 29.33 -6.85 7.46
CA ASN A 8 30.37 -5.84 7.31
C ASN A 8 30.21 -5.07 5.98
N ASP A 9 31.16 -4.17 5.70
CA ASP A 9 31.18 -3.36 4.46
C ASP A 9 31.27 -4.21 3.18
N LEU A 10 31.71 -5.47 3.29
CA LEU A 10 31.80 -6.45 2.20
C LEU A 10 30.54 -7.34 2.09
N GLY A 11 29.54 -7.15 2.95
CA GLY A 11 28.30 -7.93 2.94
C GLY A 11 28.40 -9.31 3.61
N HIS A 12 29.52 -9.64 4.26
CA HIS A 12 29.73 -10.94 4.92
C HIS A 12 29.19 -10.93 6.34
N THR A 13 28.49 -12.01 6.71
CA THR A 13 28.00 -12.25 8.08
C THR A 13 29.07 -12.95 8.93
N PRO A 14 28.96 -12.93 10.27
CA PRO A 14 29.81 -13.71 11.17
C PRO A 14 29.92 -15.20 10.80
N LEU A 15 28.85 -15.79 10.27
CA LEU A 15 28.85 -17.18 9.79
C LEU A 15 29.81 -17.40 8.62
N ALA A 16 29.91 -16.43 7.69
CA ALA A 16 30.79 -16.51 6.53
C ALA A 16 32.29 -16.54 6.90
N TYR A 17 32.64 -16.12 8.12
CA TYR A 17 34.00 -16.14 8.65
C TYR A 17 34.31 -17.39 9.49
N ALA A 18 33.31 -18.19 9.84
CA ALA A 18 33.49 -19.41 10.63
C ALA A 18 33.84 -20.59 9.72
N LYS A 19 35.03 -21.19 9.91
CA LYS A 19 35.41 -22.44 9.26
C LYS A 19 34.58 -23.61 9.77
N GLU A 20 34.48 -24.68 8.98
CA GLU A 20 33.78 -25.92 9.36
C GLU A 20 34.29 -26.42 10.72
N GLY A 21 33.38 -26.56 11.69
CA GLY A 21 33.69 -26.91 13.08
C GLY A 21 32.58 -26.51 14.04
N GLU A 22 32.84 -26.65 15.35
CA GLU A 22 31.88 -26.36 16.42
C GLU A 22 31.37 -24.91 16.43
N MET A 23 32.22 -23.96 16.02
CA MET A 23 31.82 -22.55 15.97
C MET A 23 30.80 -22.28 14.85
N HIS A 24 30.90 -23.00 13.73
CA HIS A 24 29.97 -22.85 12.60
C HIS A 24 28.58 -23.40 12.95
N THR A 25 28.51 -24.56 13.62
CA THR A 25 27.22 -25.13 14.08
C THR A 25 26.57 -24.24 15.12
N LEU A 26 27.35 -23.71 16.07
CA LEU A 26 26.87 -22.80 17.10
C LEU A 26 26.33 -21.49 16.50
N LEU A 27 27.06 -20.86 15.57
CA LEU A 27 26.59 -19.65 14.90
C LEU A 27 25.31 -19.87 14.11
N LYS A 28 25.19 -20.99 13.41
CA LYS A 28 23.97 -21.35 12.66
C LYS A 28 22.76 -21.55 13.58
N GLU A 29 22.95 -22.19 14.73
CA GLU A 29 21.89 -22.37 15.72
C GLU A 29 21.44 -21.02 16.32
N TRP A 30 22.39 -20.14 16.65
CA TRP A 30 22.10 -18.81 17.17
C TRP A 30 21.49 -17.88 16.12
N GLU A 31 21.87 -18.00 14.85
CA GLU A 31 21.25 -17.28 13.74
C GLU A 31 19.77 -17.67 13.61
N SER A 32 19.45 -18.96 13.66
CA SER A 32 18.06 -19.46 13.65
C SER A 32 17.27 -18.94 14.85
N LYS A 33 17.79 -19.10 16.07
CA LYS A 33 17.17 -18.57 17.31
C LYS A 33 16.97 -17.06 17.27
N PHE A 34 17.91 -16.32 16.68
CA PHE A 34 17.80 -14.88 16.51
C PHE A 34 16.72 -14.52 15.47
N LEU A 35 16.64 -15.24 14.36
CA LEU A 35 15.61 -15.06 13.34
C LEU A 35 14.22 -15.26 13.96
N GLU A 36 14.01 -16.37 14.67
CA GLU A 36 12.75 -16.66 15.36
C GLU A 36 12.40 -15.58 16.39
N LYS A 37 13.37 -15.16 17.20
CA LYS A 37 13.15 -14.12 18.22
C LYS A 37 12.88 -12.75 17.60
N LYS A 38 13.53 -12.43 16.47
CA LYS A 38 13.27 -11.23 15.69
C LYS A 38 11.87 -11.28 15.09
N GLN A 39 11.48 -12.39 14.46
CA GLN A 39 10.13 -12.60 13.94
C GLN A 39 9.07 -12.48 15.04
N LYS A 40 9.27 -13.12 16.20
CA LYS A 40 8.36 -13.00 17.36
C LYS A 40 8.26 -11.56 17.85
N ARG A 41 9.38 -10.85 18.01
CA ARG A 41 9.39 -9.44 18.42
C ARG A 41 8.68 -8.54 17.40
N GLU A 42 8.92 -8.74 16.12
CA GLU A 42 8.22 -7.99 15.07
C GLU A 42 6.72 -8.32 15.07
N ALA A 43 6.32 -9.58 15.25
CA ALA A 43 4.93 -9.98 15.36
C ALA A 43 4.24 -9.36 16.61
N GLU A 44 4.93 -9.32 17.75
CA GLU A 44 4.46 -8.63 18.96
C GLU A 44 4.35 -7.12 18.76
N GLU A 45 5.33 -6.49 18.09
CA GLU A 45 5.29 -5.07 17.75
C GLU A 45 4.12 -4.76 16.81
N ARG A 46 3.88 -5.60 15.80
CA ARG A 46 2.72 -5.51 14.89
C ARG A 46 1.39 -5.66 15.62
N ARG A 47 1.30 -6.60 16.58
CA ARG A 47 0.12 -6.75 17.46
C ARG A 47 -0.10 -5.53 18.34
N ARG A 48 0.98 -4.95 18.87
CA ARG A 48 0.93 -3.78 19.76
C ARG A 48 0.58 -2.49 19.01
N PHE A 49 1.02 -2.36 17.76
CA PHE A 49 0.79 -1.20 16.91
C PHE A 49 0.20 -1.63 15.55
N PRO A 50 -1.13 -1.81 15.45
CA PRO A 50 -1.77 -2.24 14.22
C PRO A 50 -1.48 -1.29 13.06
N LEU A 51 -1.26 -1.85 11.88
CA LEU A 51 -0.96 -1.14 10.62
C LEU A 51 -1.93 0.03 10.39
N GLU A 52 -3.21 -0.16 10.66
CA GLU A 52 -4.25 0.87 10.54
C GLU A 52 -3.91 2.13 11.33
N ARG A 53 -3.39 2.00 12.55
CA ARG A 53 -3.02 3.16 13.38
C ARG A 53 -1.89 3.96 12.74
N ARG A 54 -0.86 3.28 12.24
CA ARG A 54 0.28 3.93 11.55
C ARG A 54 -0.16 4.65 10.28
N LEU A 55 -1.07 4.05 9.52
CA LEU A 55 -1.65 4.66 8.33
C LEU A 55 -2.51 5.88 8.70
N LYS A 56 -3.34 5.80 9.74
CA LYS A 56 -4.20 6.91 10.22
C LYS A 56 -3.43 8.10 10.79
N GLU A 57 -2.23 7.89 11.31
CA GLU A 57 -1.35 9.01 11.68
C GLU A 57 -1.00 9.89 10.47
N HIS A 58 -0.87 9.27 9.30
CA HIS A 58 -0.44 9.91 8.06
C HIS A 58 -1.60 10.30 7.15
N ILE A 59 -2.68 9.53 7.14
CA ILE A 59 -3.80 9.65 6.22
C ILE A 59 -5.02 10.06 7.01
N ILE A 60 -5.66 11.14 6.56
CA ILE A 60 -6.87 11.67 7.18
C ILE A 60 -8.08 11.13 6.43
N GLY A 61 -9.07 10.64 7.18
CA GLY A 61 -10.24 9.98 6.60
C GLY A 61 -9.88 8.65 5.92
N GLN A 62 -10.66 8.28 4.90
CA GLN A 62 -10.45 7.05 4.10
C GLN A 62 -10.39 5.76 4.93
N GLU A 63 -11.16 5.72 6.02
CA GLU A 63 -11.22 4.60 6.96
C GLU A 63 -11.48 3.25 6.29
N GLY A 64 -12.43 3.21 5.35
CA GLY A 64 -12.71 2.01 4.55
C GLY A 64 -11.49 1.54 3.77
N ALA A 65 -10.79 2.47 3.09
CA ALA A 65 -9.61 2.13 2.29
C ALA A 65 -8.45 1.60 3.15
N ILE A 66 -8.18 2.26 4.29
CA ILE A 66 -7.15 1.85 5.25
C ILE A 66 -7.45 0.45 5.79
N ASN A 67 -8.69 0.19 6.20
CA ASN A 67 -9.11 -1.09 6.77
C ASN A 67 -9.01 -2.24 5.75
N THR A 68 -9.41 -2.01 4.49
CA THR A 68 -9.30 -3.03 3.42
C THR A 68 -7.85 -3.38 3.13
N VAL A 69 -7.00 -2.36 2.94
CA VAL A 69 -5.56 -2.56 2.67
C VAL A 69 -4.87 -3.24 3.85
N ALA A 70 -5.12 -2.79 5.07
CA ALA A 70 -4.51 -3.38 6.26
C ALA A 70 -4.95 -4.83 6.48
N SER A 71 -6.23 -5.15 6.26
CA SER A 71 -6.72 -6.52 6.34
C SER A 71 -6.09 -7.43 5.28
N ALA A 72 -5.93 -6.98 4.05
CA ALA A 72 -5.27 -7.75 3.00
C ALA A 72 -3.78 -7.98 3.27
N ILE A 73 -3.05 -6.95 3.71
CA ILE A 73 -1.64 -7.08 4.09
C ILE A 73 -1.48 -8.04 5.27
N ARG A 74 -2.32 -7.96 6.31
CA ARG A 74 -2.30 -8.92 7.43
C ARG A 74 -2.54 -10.37 6.98
N ARG A 75 -3.48 -10.59 6.04
CA ARG A 75 -3.70 -11.93 5.47
C ARG A 75 -2.43 -12.45 4.78
N LYS A 76 -1.75 -11.60 4.00
CA LYS A 76 -0.47 -11.94 3.36
C LYS A 76 0.62 -12.25 4.39
N GLU A 77 0.80 -11.42 5.41
CA GLU A 77 1.80 -11.63 6.47
C GLU A 77 1.56 -12.90 7.29
N ASN A 78 0.30 -13.33 7.43
CA ASN A 78 -0.07 -14.57 8.13
C ASN A 78 -0.03 -15.82 7.24
N GLY A 79 0.33 -15.70 5.95
CA GLY A 79 0.32 -16.82 5.01
C GLY A 79 -1.08 -17.31 4.63
N TRP A 80 -2.12 -16.50 4.83
CA TRP A 80 -3.52 -16.83 4.47
C TRP A 80 -3.87 -16.37 3.06
N TYR A 81 -2.87 -16.41 2.19
CA TYR A 81 -2.93 -15.84 0.87
C TYR A 81 -2.23 -16.75 -0.12
N ASP A 82 -2.58 -16.63 -1.40
CA ASP A 82 -1.96 -17.39 -2.46
C ASP A 82 -0.50 -16.97 -2.63
N GLU A 83 0.44 -17.88 -2.33
CA GLU A 83 1.88 -17.62 -2.45
C GLU A 83 2.36 -17.62 -3.91
N GLU A 84 1.57 -18.16 -4.84
CA GLU A 84 1.93 -18.23 -6.26
C GLU A 84 1.66 -16.91 -7.01
N HIS A 85 0.81 -16.05 -6.46
CA HIS A 85 0.39 -14.80 -7.09
C HIS A 85 0.68 -13.59 -6.22
N PRO A 86 1.10 -12.45 -6.80
CA PRO A 86 1.35 -11.26 -6.03
C PRO A 86 0.06 -10.63 -5.48
N LEU A 87 0.20 -9.79 -4.46
CA LEU A 87 -0.94 -9.06 -3.89
C LEU A 87 -1.20 -7.80 -4.73
N VAL A 88 -2.36 -7.73 -5.37
CA VAL A 88 -2.75 -6.69 -6.31
C VAL A 88 -3.96 -5.91 -5.79
N PHE A 89 -3.79 -4.60 -5.68
CA PHE A 89 -4.83 -3.64 -5.31
C PHE A 89 -5.21 -2.74 -6.49
N LEU A 90 -6.50 -2.43 -6.61
CA LEU A 90 -6.99 -1.35 -7.48
C LEU A 90 -7.66 -0.26 -6.65
N PHE A 91 -7.04 0.92 -6.61
CA PHE A 91 -7.51 2.09 -5.89
C PHE A 91 -8.36 2.96 -6.82
N LEU A 92 -9.63 3.12 -6.49
CA LEU A 92 -10.61 3.88 -7.27
C LEU A 92 -11.06 5.15 -6.53
N GLY A 93 -11.27 6.22 -7.27
CA GLY A 93 -11.83 7.50 -6.78
C GLY A 93 -11.24 8.70 -7.52
N SER A 94 -11.67 9.92 -7.21
CA SER A 94 -11.15 11.14 -7.86
C SER A 94 -9.65 11.40 -7.62
N SER A 95 -9.05 12.29 -8.40
CA SER A 95 -7.68 12.77 -8.17
C SER A 95 -7.57 13.58 -6.87
N GLY A 96 -6.42 13.52 -6.20
CA GLY A 96 -6.14 14.39 -5.04
C GLY A 96 -6.73 13.91 -3.69
N ILE A 97 -7.45 12.80 -3.65
CA ILE A 97 -8.06 12.26 -2.41
C ILE A 97 -7.14 11.34 -1.58
N GLY A 98 -5.88 11.15 -2.01
CA GLY A 98 -4.86 10.42 -1.23
C GLY A 98 -4.53 8.99 -1.68
N LYS A 99 -4.94 8.54 -2.87
CA LYS A 99 -4.61 7.20 -3.42
C LYS A 99 -3.10 6.90 -3.41
N THR A 100 -2.32 7.79 -4.01
CA THR A 100 -0.86 7.69 -4.07
C THR A 100 -0.21 7.83 -2.70
N GLU A 101 -0.83 8.59 -1.79
CA GLU A 101 -0.30 8.77 -0.43
C GLU A 101 -0.48 7.49 0.39
N LEU A 102 -1.63 6.81 0.29
CA LEU A 102 -1.82 5.51 0.93
C LEU A 102 -0.77 4.49 0.45
N ALA A 103 -0.51 4.44 -0.86
CA ALA A 103 0.53 3.56 -1.41
C ALA A 103 1.92 3.85 -0.83
N LYS A 104 2.30 5.13 -0.69
CA LYS A 104 3.57 5.53 -0.07
C LYS A 104 3.64 5.14 1.41
N GLN A 105 2.54 5.29 2.16
CA GLN A 105 2.52 4.93 3.57
C GLN A 105 2.59 3.41 3.78
N VAL A 106 1.95 2.63 2.90
CA VAL A 106 2.11 1.17 2.86
C VAL A 106 3.56 0.79 2.56
N ALA A 107 4.20 1.46 1.60
CA ALA A 107 5.60 1.22 1.28
C ALA A 107 6.53 1.55 2.47
N ARG A 108 6.29 2.66 3.18
CA ARG A 108 7.04 3.03 4.40
C ARG A 108 6.84 2.05 5.55
N TYR A 109 5.65 1.47 5.65
CA TYR A 109 5.38 0.43 6.63
C TYR A 109 6.17 -0.84 6.33
N MET A 110 6.17 -1.29 5.07
CA MET A 110 6.88 -2.50 4.64
C MET A 110 8.40 -2.31 4.63
N HIS A 111 8.86 -1.13 4.21
CA HIS A 111 10.26 -0.77 4.07
C HIS A 111 10.52 0.49 4.89
N LYS A 112 11.22 0.33 6.03
CA LYS A 112 11.59 1.47 6.90
C LYS A 112 12.37 2.57 6.16
N ASP A 113 12.97 2.26 5.00
CA ASP A 113 13.67 3.20 4.13
C ASP A 113 12.90 3.49 2.82
N ILE A 114 12.65 4.78 2.56
CA ILE A 114 11.86 5.33 1.44
C ILE A 114 12.47 5.06 0.05
N LYS A 115 13.73 4.60 -0.03
CA LYS A 115 14.49 4.46 -1.30
C LYS A 115 13.92 3.40 -2.29
N LYS A 116 12.86 2.68 -1.93
CA LYS A 116 12.37 1.48 -2.64
C LYS A 116 10.95 1.61 -3.20
N VAL A 117 10.43 2.83 -3.38
CA VAL A 117 9.16 3.05 -4.09
C VAL A 117 9.47 3.21 -5.58
N ALA A 118 9.28 2.14 -6.35
CA ALA A 118 9.34 2.18 -7.81
C ALA A 118 8.10 2.92 -8.33
N LYS A 119 8.26 4.16 -8.79
CA LYS A 119 7.20 4.87 -9.53
C LYS A 119 7.34 4.50 -11.01
N PHE A 120 6.46 3.63 -11.51
CA PHE A 120 6.35 3.39 -12.94
C PHE A 120 5.36 4.40 -13.51
N ILE A 121 5.86 5.41 -14.22
CA ILE A 121 5.03 6.33 -15.00
C ILE A 121 4.90 5.72 -16.39
N GLY A 122 3.69 5.31 -16.76
CA GLY A 122 3.39 4.89 -18.12
C GLY A 122 3.72 6.00 -19.11
N SER A 123 4.59 5.70 -20.07
CA SER A 123 4.70 6.48 -21.30
C SER A 123 4.31 5.55 -22.46
N PRO A 124 3.34 5.92 -23.33
CA PRO A 124 2.97 5.18 -24.54
C PRO A 124 4.02 5.42 -25.67
N PRO A 125 3.92 4.76 -26.85
CA PRO A 125 5.00 3.97 -27.44
C PRO A 125 6.00 4.77 -28.32
N GLY A 126 7.28 4.40 -28.20
CA GLY A 126 8.40 4.82 -29.06
C GLY A 126 9.39 5.76 -28.38
N TYR A 127 10.64 5.29 -28.15
CA TYR A 127 11.85 6.08 -27.84
C TYR A 127 11.75 7.06 -26.65
N VAL A 128 12.37 6.85 -25.48
CA VAL A 128 13.82 6.76 -25.21
C VAL A 128 13.98 6.05 -23.85
N GLY A 129 14.76 4.95 -23.80
CA GLY A 129 15.00 4.18 -22.56
C GLY A 129 15.09 2.66 -22.74
N HIS A 130 14.77 2.16 -23.95
CA HIS A 130 14.75 0.74 -24.28
C HIS A 130 16.13 0.05 -24.32
N GLU A 131 17.24 0.79 -24.20
CA GLU A 131 18.58 0.20 -24.13
C GLU A 131 18.94 -0.29 -22.72
N GLU A 132 18.36 0.35 -21.71
CA GLU A 132 18.40 -0.10 -20.32
C GLU A 132 17.12 -0.88 -19.98
N GLY A 133 16.96 -2.03 -20.62
CA GLY A 133 16.02 -3.05 -20.15
C GLY A 133 16.01 -3.13 -18.62
N GLY A 134 14.81 -3.00 -18.06
CA GLY A 134 14.54 -3.50 -16.73
C GLY A 134 14.69 -2.55 -15.55
N GLN A 135 14.26 -1.29 -15.61
CA GLN A 135 14.22 -0.46 -14.39
C GLN A 135 13.39 -1.15 -13.28
N LEU A 136 12.20 -1.65 -13.64
CA LEU A 136 11.35 -2.39 -12.71
C LEU A 136 11.96 -3.74 -12.33
N THR A 137 12.51 -4.48 -13.29
CA THR A 137 13.11 -5.80 -13.00
C THR A 137 14.39 -5.71 -12.16
N LYS A 138 15.22 -4.68 -12.34
CA LYS A 138 16.39 -4.40 -11.49
C LYS A 138 15.96 -4.07 -10.06
N GLN A 139 14.95 -3.21 -9.89
CA GLN A 139 14.45 -2.81 -8.58
C GLN A 139 13.79 -3.97 -7.84
N LEU A 140 12.94 -4.74 -8.53
CA LEU A 140 12.31 -5.93 -7.96
C LEU A 140 13.31 -7.05 -7.67
N LYS A 141 14.36 -7.20 -8.49
CA LYS A 141 15.46 -8.13 -8.18
C LYS A 141 16.20 -7.74 -6.89
N GLN A 142 16.40 -6.44 -6.64
CA GLN A 142 17.03 -5.97 -5.41
C GLN A 142 16.08 -6.06 -4.21
N CYS A 143 14.77 -5.93 -4.44
CA CYS A 143 13.73 -5.89 -3.42
C CYS A 143 12.50 -6.68 -3.87
N PRO A 144 12.48 -8.02 -3.67
CA PRO A 144 11.37 -8.87 -4.13
C PRO A 144 10.03 -8.53 -3.49
N ASN A 145 10.05 -8.05 -2.24
CA ASN A 145 8.87 -7.62 -1.48
C ASN A 145 8.56 -6.12 -1.61
N ALA A 146 8.94 -5.49 -2.73
CA ALA A 146 8.68 -4.07 -2.96
C ALA A 146 7.18 -3.76 -3.11
N VAL A 147 6.83 -2.51 -2.81
CA VAL A 147 5.52 -1.94 -3.15
C VAL A 147 5.66 -1.19 -4.47
N VAL A 148 4.96 -1.65 -5.50
CA VAL A 148 4.99 -1.09 -6.85
C VAL A 148 3.70 -0.32 -7.09
N LEU A 149 3.84 0.96 -7.47
CA LEU A 149 2.70 1.82 -7.76
C LEU A 149 2.58 2.07 -9.27
N PHE A 150 1.44 1.68 -9.83
CA PHE A 150 1.00 2.05 -11.17
C PHE A 150 -0.05 3.15 -11.05
N ASP A 151 0.36 4.38 -11.39
CA ASP A 151 -0.51 5.55 -11.26
C ASP A 151 -1.32 5.76 -12.55
N GLU A 152 -2.62 6.05 -12.42
CA GLU A 152 -3.56 6.31 -13.52
C GLU A 152 -3.58 5.20 -14.58
N VAL A 153 -3.76 3.95 -14.15
CA VAL A 153 -3.75 2.77 -15.02
C VAL A 153 -4.86 2.80 -16.08
N ASP A 154 -5.91 3.60 -15.88
CA ASP A 154 -6.93 3.86 -16.90
C ASP A 154 -6.38 4.53 -18.18
N LYS A 155 -5.28 5.28 -18.07
CA LYS A 155 -4.66 5.93 -19.23
C LYS A 155 -3.60 5.07 -19.90
N ALA A 156 -3.36 3.86 -19.40
CA ALA A 156 -2.33 2.97 -19.91
C ALA A 156 -2.72 2.39 -21.29
N HIS A 157 -1.72 2.21 -22.16
CA HIS A 157 -1.92 1.54 -23.44
C HIS A 157 -2.32 0.07 -23.23
N PRO A 158 -3.20 -0.53 -24.06
CA PRO A 158 -3.60 -1.93 -23.93
C PRO A 158 -2.44 -2.94 -23.84
N ASP A 159 -1.30 -2.66 -24.47
CA ASP A 159 -0.12 -3.53 -24.40
C ASP A 159 0.50 -3.57 -23.00
N VAL A 160 0.45 -2.46 -22.27
CA VAL A 160 0.92 -2.40 -20.88
C VAL A 160 0.04 -3.27 -20.00
N LEU A 161 -1.27 -3.29 -20.24
CA LEU A 161 -2.21 -4.16 -19.53
C LEU A 161 -1.93 -5.64 -19.83
N THR A 162 -1.45 -5.98 -21.04
CA THR A 162 -1.04 -7.37 -21.38
C THR A 162 0.15 -7.82 -20.52
N ILE A 163 1.14 -6.95 -20.36
CA ILE A 163 2.33 -7.25 -19.54
C ILE A 163 1.94 -7.38 -18.06
N MET A 164 1.03 -6.51 -17.58
CA MET A 164 0.51 -6.58 -16.22
C MET A 164 -0.28 -7.87 -15.96
N LEU A 165 -1.07 -8.33 -16.93
CA LEU A 165 -1.78 -9.61 -16.85
C LEU A 165 -0.80 -10.75 -16.63
N GLN A 166 0.23 -10.88 -17.47
CA GLN A 166 1.25 -11.92 -17.29
C GLN A 166 1.91 -11.85 -15.91
N LEU A 167 2.20 -10.64 -15.43
CA LEU A 167 2.79 -10.43 -14.11
C LEU A 167 1.89 -10.89 -12.97
N PHE A 168 0.59 -10.61 -13.05
CA PHE A 168 -0.37 -10.98 -12.01
C PHE A 168 -0.77 -12.46 -12.11
N ASP A 169 -0.62 -13.08 -13.27
CA ASP A 169 -0.91 -14.49 -13.53
C ASP A 169 0.23 -15.42 -13.11
N GLU A 170 1.45 -15.12 -13.54
CA GLU A 170 2.61 -16.01 -13.33
C GLU A 170 3.46 -15.58 -12.13
N GLY A 171 3.18 -14.40 -11.56
CA GLY A 171 4.04 -13.79 -10.56
C GLY A 171 5.45 -13.49 -11.12
N ARG A 172 5.59 -13.36 -12.44
CA ARG A 172 6.87 -13.23 -13.13
C ARG A 172 6.88 -12.06 -14.10
N LEU A 173 8.01 -11.36 -14.16
CA LEU A 173 8.22 -10.27 -15.11
C LEU A 173 9.45 -10.56 -15.96
N THR A 174 9.29 -10.52 -17.28
CA THR A 174 10.39 -10.69 -18.23
C THR A 174 10.77 -9.36 -18.86
N ASP A 175 12.04 -8.99 -18.75
CA ASP A 175 12.60 -7.79 -19.37
C ASP A 175 12.83 -7.99 -20.88
N GLY A 176 12.97 -6.90 -21.64
CA GLY A 176 13.28 -6.92 -23.08
C GLY A 176 14.59 -7.62 -23.43
N LYS A 177 15.47 -7.85 -22.46
CA LYS A 177 16.70 -8.66 -22.58
C LYS A 177 16.47 -10.17 -22.35
N GLY A 178 15.20 -10.61 -22.23
CA GLY A 178 14.83 -12.00 -21.97
C GLY A 178 15.07 -12.47 -20.54
N LYS A 179 15.33 -11.55 -19.60
CA LYS A 179 15.59 -11.89 -18.21
C LYS A 179 14.29 -11.90 -17.40
N THR A 180 13.93 -13.06 -16.88
CA THR A 180 12.76 -13.24 -16.01
C THR A 180 13.12 -13.08 -14.54
N ILE A 181 12.24 -12.44 -13.78
CA ILE A 181 12.31 -12.31 -12.32
C ILE A 181 11.00 -12.74 -11.68
N GLU A 182 11.08 -13.28 -10.46
CA GLU A 182 9.91 -13.61 -9.65
C GLU A 182 9.51 -12.42 -8.77
N CYS A 183 8.21 -12.15 -8.73
CA CYS A 183 7.61 -10.96 -8.11
C CYS A 183 6.46 -11.32 -7.16
N LYS A 184 6.34 -12.58 -6.74
CA LYS A 184 5.27 -13.12 -5.88
C LYS A 184 5.14 -12.36 -4.54
N ASP A 185 6.27 -11.98 -3.96
CA ASP A 185 6.31 -11.24 -2.69
C ASP A 185 5.94 -9.75 -2.83
N ALA A 186 5.94 -9.21 -4.05
CA ALA A 186 5.65 -7.81 -4.28
C ALA A 186 4.17 -7.49 -4.00
N ILE A 187 3.92 -6.22 -3.68
CA ILE A 187 2.58 -5.66 -3.57
C ILE A 187 2.41 -4.67 -4.70
N PHE A 188 1.45 -4.93 -5.59
CA PHE A 188 1.11 -4.05 -6.69
C PHE A 188 -0.10 -3.21 -6.30
N ILE A 189 0.04 -1.89 -6.44
CA ILE A 189 -1.05 -0.93 -6.20
C ILE A 189 -1.26 -0.18 -7.51
N MET A 190 -2.46 -0.30 -8.06
CA MET A 190 -2.90 0.45 -9.23
C MET A 190 -3.83 1.56 -8.79
N THR A 191 -3.71 2.76 -9.34
CA THR A 191 -4.67 3.84 -9.13
C THR A 191 -5.46 4.09 -10.40
N SER A 192 -6.75 4.37 -10.26
CA SER A 192 -7.57 4.82 -11.36
C SER A 192 -8.58 5.86 -10.93
N ASN A 193 -8.95 6.74 -11.86
CA ASN A 193 -10.04 7.69 -11.69
C ASN A 193 -11.37 7.16 -12.24
N VAL A 194 -11.40 5.94 -12.79
CA VAL A 194 -12.62 5.31 -13.30
C VAL A 194 -13.66 5.12 -12.19
N ALA A 195 -14.93 5.34 -12.54
CA ALA A 195 -16.08 5.26 -11.64
C ALA A 195 -16.05 6.27 -10.47
N SER A 196 -15.24 7.33 -10.55
CA SER A 196 -15.16 8.34 -9.48
C SER A 196 -16.51 8.96 -9.14
N ASP A 197 -17.34 9.21 -10.16
CA ASP A 197 -18.61 9.91 -10.01
C ASP A 197 -19.63 9.03 -9.28
N GLU A 198 -19.70 7.74 -9.66
CA GLU A 198 -20.54 6.76 -8.96
C GLU A 198 -20.08 6.53 -7.51
N ILE A 199 -18.77 6.45 -7.28
CA ILE A 199 -18.22 6.37 -5.92
C ILE A 199 -18.59 7.61 -5.10
N ALA A 200 -18.59 8.80 -5.71
CA ALA A 200 -18.99 10.03 -5.05
C ALA A 200 -20.49 10.05 -4.72
N HIS A 201 -21.36 9.61 -5.65
CA HIS A 201 -22.81 9.50 -5.41
C HIS A 201 -23.13 8.53 -4.26
N HIS A 202 -22.41 7.42 -4.16
CA HIS A 202 -22.61 6.41 -3.11
C HIS A 202 -21.75 6.63 -1.85
N ALA A 203 -21.01 7.74 -1.76
CA ALA A 203 -20.01 7.96 -0.72
C ALA A 203 -20.58 7.90 0.70
N LEU A 204 -21.79 8.41 0.93
CA LEU A 204 -22.44 8.38 2.25
C LEU A 204 -22.75 6.95 2.71
N GLN A 205 -23.28 6.11 1.80
CA GLN A 205 -23.58 4.71 2.08
C GLN A 205 -22.29 3.94 2.40
N LEU A 206 -21.27 4.10 1.56
CA LEU A 206 -19.96 3.45 1.75
C LEU A 206 -19.27 3.88 3.05
N ARG A 207 -19.41 5.15 3.47
CA ARG A 207 -18.90 5.63 4.77
C ARG A 207 -19.61 4.94 5.94
N GLN A 208 -20.93 4.86 5.92
CA GLN A 208 -21.71 4.23 6.98
C GLN A 208 -21.35 2.75 7.13
N GLU A 209 -21.20 2.04 6.01
CA GLU A 209 -20.77 0.64 6.01
C GLU A 209 -19.37 0.46 6.61
N ALA A 210 -18.40 1.29 6.20
CA ALA A 210 -17.05 1.22 6.74
C ALA A 210 -17.01 1.46 8.26
N GLN A 211 -17.83 2.40 8.74
CA GLN A 211 -17.97 2.67 10.18
C GLN A 211 -18.62 1.50 10.91
N GLU A 212 -19.67 0.91 10.34
CA GLU A 212 -20.35 -0.23 10.93
C GLU A 212 -19.43 -1.46 11.01
N GLN A 213 -18.67 -1.74 9.95
CA GLN A 213 -17.66 -2.80 9.94
C GLN A 213 -16.60 -2.57 11.02
N SER A 214 -16.09 -1.34 11.15
CA SER A 214 -15.13 -1.01 12.20
C SER A 214 -15.73 -1.20 13.59
N ARG A 215 -16.99 -0.80 13.79
CA ARG A 215 -17.68 -0.96 15.08
C ARG A 215 -17.90 -2.43 15.43
N ARG A 216 -18.28 -3.26 14.46
CA ARG A 216 -18.44 -4.72 14.64
C ARG A 216 -17.11 -5.37 15.03
N ARG A 217 -16.01 -5.02 14.33
CA ARG A 217 -14.66 -5.51 14.67
C ARG A 217 -14.20 -5.11 16.07
N MET A 218 -14.66 -3.97 16.60
CA MET A 218 -14.33 -3.53 17.97
C MET A 218 -15.20 -4.20 19.04
N ALA A 219 -16.45 -4.56 18.69
CA ALA A 219 -17.36 -5.28 19.59
C ALA A 219 -16.96 -6.76 19.73
N ASP A 220 -16.50 -7.38 18.64
CA ASP A 220 -15.97 -8.75 18.63
C ASP A 220 -14.50 -8.77 19.08
N ASN A 221 -14.24 -8.34 20.32
CA ASN A 221 -13.02 -8.73 21.02
C ASN A 221 -13.20 -10.18 21.48
N LEU A 222 -12.74 -11.18 20.71
CA LEU A 222 -12.34 -12.56 21.07
C LEU A 222 -12.62 -13.53 19.90
N ASP A 223 -11.55 -14.12 19.37
CA ASP A 223 -11.48 -15.45 18.74
C ASP A 223 -12.60 -15.92 17.79
N ASP A 224 -12.83 -15.22 16.68
CA ASP A 224 -13.35 -15.93 15.49
C ASP A 224 -12.89 -15.28 14.18
N VAL A 225 -11.83 -15.86 13.61
CA VAL A 225 -11.33 -15.62 12.25
C VAL A 225 -12.29 -16.23 11.19
N GLN A 226 -13.36 -16.89 11.61
CA GLN A 226 -14.27 -17.62 10.73
C GLN A 226 -15.72 -17.15 10.86
N LYS A 227 -16.01 -15.90 10.45
CA LYS A 227 -17.35 -15.58 9.95
C LYS A 227 -17.26 -14.90 8.59
N GLY A 228 -17.66 -15.68 7.59
CA GLY A 228 -17.83 -15.24 6.21
C GLY A 228 -18.61 -13.93 6.14
N GLU A 229 -18.00 -12.97 5.48
CA GLU A 229 -18.49 -11.63 5.21
C GLU A 229 -19.87 -11.65 4.53
N LYS A 230 -20.93 -11.47 5.33
CA LYS A 230 -22.20 -10.94 4.83
C LYS A 230 -22.25 -9.42 5.02
N VAL A 231 -21.45 -8.73 4.22
CA VAL A 231 -21.70 -7.33 3.87
C VAL A 231 -22.40 -7.36 2.51
N THR A 232 -23.71 -7.58 2.54
CA THR A 232 -24.53 -7.80 1.34
C THR A 232 -24.62 -6.55 0.45
N ILE A 233 -24.39 -5.36 0.99
CA ILE A 233 -24.55 -4.09 0.27
C ILE A 233 -23.27 -3.72 -0.52
N SER A 234 -22.09 -3.78 0.11
CA SER A 234 -20.80 -3.58 -0.58
C SER A 234 -20.57 -4.55 -1.76
N LYS A 235 -21.01 -5.82 -1.63
CA LYS A 235 -20.94 -6.80 -2.73
C LYS A 235 -21.82 -6.39 -3.91
N LYS A 236 -23.07 -5.97 -3.65
CA LYS A 236 -23.98 -5.45 -4.69
C LYS A 236 -23.40 -4.22 -5.38
N PHE A 237 -22.90 -3.24 -4.63
CA PHE A 237 -22.28 -2.06 -5.24
C PHE A 237 -21.07 -2.43 -6.11
N LYS A 238 -20.22 -3.34 -5.63
CA LYS A 238 -19.07 -3.84 -6.38
C LYS A 238 -19.49 -4.51 -7.69
N ASP A 239 -20.45 -5.43 -7.63
CA ASP A 239 -20.82 -6.28 -8.77
C ASP A 239 -21.79 -5.61 -9.75
N ASP A 240 -22.73 -4.79 -9.27
CA ASP A 240 -23.79 -4.18 -10.07
C ASP A 240 -23.38 -2.82 -10.66
N VAL A 241 -22.54 -2.04 -9.94
CA VAL A 241 -22.18 -0.67 -10.34
C VAL A 241 -20.73 -0.62 -10.84
N ILE A 242 -19.78 -1.03 -10.00
CA ILE A 242 -18.35 -0.84 -10.29
C ILE A 242 -17.86 -1.81 -11.38
N ARG A 243 -18.19 -3.10 -11.27
CA ARG A 243 -17.68 -4.12 -12.16
C ARG A 243 -18.05 -3.86 -13.63
N PRO A 244 -19.30 -3.49 -14.00
CA PRO A 244 -19.63 -3.17 -15.39
C PRO A 244 -18.82 -1.99 -15.95
N ILE A 245 -18.60 -0.94 -15.14
CA ILE A 245 -17.83 0.25 -15.55
C ILE A 245 -16.37 -0.14 -15.82
N LEU A 246 -15.77 -0.92 -14.91
CA LEU A 246 -14.39 -1.40 -15.07
C LEU A 246 -14.26 -2.32 -16.29
N LYS A 247 -15.22 -3.21 -16.53
CA LYS A 247 -15.23 -4.09 -17.72
C LYS A 247 -15.29 -3.29 -19.01
N ALA A 248 -16.18 -2.29 -19.08
CA ALA A 248 -16.30 -1.42 -20.24
C ALA A 248 -15.00 -0.63 -20.51
N HIS A 249 -14.34 -0.19 -19.44
CA HIS A 249 -13.12 0.59 -19.52
C HIS A 249 -11.90 -0.24 -19.95
N PHE A 250 -11.58 -1.32 -19.21
CA PHE A 250 -10.38 -2.12 -19.47
C PHE A 250 -10.52 -3.10 -20.62
N ARG A 251 -11.76 -3.43 -21.04
CA ARG A 251 -12.08 -4.35 -22.15
C ARG A 251 -11.46 -5.75 -22.02
N ARG A 252 -11.00 -6.11 -20.82
CA ARG A 252 -10.31 -7.36 -20.49
C ARG A 252 -10.80 -7.86 -19.14
N ASP A 253 -11.75 -8.78 -19.17
CA ASP A 253 -12.36 -9.33 -17.96
C ASP A 253 -11.36 -10.13 -17.10
N GLU A 254 -10.36 -10.76 -17.75
CA GLU A 254 -9.28 -11.51 -17.10
C GLU A 254 -8.49 -10.63 -16.13
N PHE A 255 -8.27 -9.36 -16.49
CA PHE A 255 -7.52 -8.41 -15.68
C PHE A 255 -8.21 -8.15 -14.34
N LEU A 256 -9.53 -7.99 -14.37
CA LEU A 256 -10.31 -7.79 -13.15
C LEU A 256 -10.36 -9.04 -12.28
N GLY A 257 -10.22 -10.24 -12.86
CA GLY A 257 -10.16 -11.50 -12.13
C GLY A 257 -8.86 -11.66 -11.32
N ARG A 258 -7.79 -10.94 -11.68
CA ARG A 258 -6.49 -11.00 -11.01
C ARG A 258 -6.31 -9.96 -9.92
N ILE A 259 -7.21 -9.00 -9.84
CA ILE A 259 -7.23 -7.99 -8.77
C ILE A 259 -7.83 -8.61 -7.52
N ASN A 260 -7.10 -8.54 -6.42
CA ASN A 260 -7.50 -9.21 -5.20
C ASN A 260 -8.45 -8.35 -4.38
N GLU A 261 -8.14 -7.06 -4.27
CA GLU A 261 -9.00 -6.10 -3.56
C GLU A 261 -9.16 -4.81 -4.36
N ILE A 262 -10.41 -4.37 -4.49
CA ILE A 262 -10.76 -3.06 -5.03
C ILE A 262 -11.01 -2.14 -3.83
N VAL A 263 -10.31 -1.01 -3.80
CA VAL A 263 -10.30 -0.09 -2.67
C VAL A 263 -10.91 1.23 -3.11
N TYR A 264 -12.02 1.61 -2.48
CA TYR A 264 -12.73 2.84 -2.79
C TYR A 264 -12.21 4.00 -1.92
N PHE A 265 -11.83 5.08 -2.57
CA PHE A 265 -11.50 6.35 -1.94
C PHE A 265 -12.67 7.31 -2.13
N LEU A 266 -13.13 7.85 -1.01
CA LEU A 266 -14.35 8.64 -0.97
C LEU A 266 -14.00 10.14 -0.98
N PRO A 267 -14.82 11.01 -1.58
CA PRO A 267 -14.64 12.45 -1.48
C PRO A 267 -14.58 12.88 -0.02
N PHE A 268 -13.68 13.80 0.33
CA PHE A 268 -13.51 14.25 1.72
C PHE A 268 -14.75 15.01 2.24
N CYS A 269 -15.10 14.79 3.50
CA CYS A 269 -16.09 15.63 4.17
C CYS A 269 -15.44 16.91 4.71
N HIS A 270 -16.26 17.88 5.11
CA HIS A 270 -15.78 19.19 5.58
C HIS A 270 -14.80 19.06 6.77
N SER A 271 -15.09 18.18 7.73
CA SER A 271 -14.22 17.96 8.89
C SER A 271 -12.87 17.31 8.50
N GLU A 272 -12.87 16.37 7.57
CA GLU A 272 -11.64 15.76 7.03
C GLU A 272 -10.78 16.80 6.28
N LEU A 273 -11.41 17.68 5.49
CA LEU A 273 -10.71 18.76 4.79
C LEU A 273 -10.05 19.73 5.79
N ILE A 274 -10.76 20.13 6.85
CA ILE A 274 -10.20 21.00 7.89
C ILE A 274 -8.98 20.35 8.55
N GLN A 275 -9.09 19.06 8.90
CA GLN A 275 -7.98 18.31 9.46
C GLN A 275 -6.79 18.25 8.50
N LEU A 276 -7.04 18.01 7.20
CA LEU A 276 -6.00 17.93 6.17
C LEU A 276 -5.27 19.26 6.03
N VAL A 277 -6.01 20.35 5.90
CA VAL A 277 -5.45 21.71 5.80
C VAL A 277 -4.67 22.05 7.06
N SER A 278 -5.21 21.75 8.24
CA SER A 278 -4.53 21.98 9.51
C SER A 278 -3.23 21.20 9.62
N LYS A 279 -3.20 19.96 9.13
CA LYS A 279 -2.00 19.12 9.13
C LYS A 279 -0.92 19.63 8.18
N GLU A 280 -1.30 20.02 6.96
CA GLU A 280 -0.37 20.61 5.98
C GLU A 280 0.19 21.94 6.49
N LEU A 281 -0.66 22.81 7.05
CA LEU A 281 -0.22 24.07 7.62
C LEU A 281 0.74 23.87 8.79
N ASN A 282 0.50 22.89 9.66
CA ASN A 282 1.42 22.53 10.73
C ASN A 282 2.77 21.99 10.22
N TYR A 283 2.76 21.25 9.11
CA TYR A 283 3.99 20.79 8.46
C TYR A 283 4.83 21.98 7.95
N TRP A 284 4.20 22.92 7.24
CA TRP A 284 4.86 24.14 6.76
C TRP A 284 5.29 25.07 7.89
N ALA A 285 4.45 25.23 8.92
CA ALA A 285 4.75 26.00 10.12
C ALA A 285 6.07 25.55 10.78
N LYS A 286 6.25 24.23 10.95
CA LYS A 286 7.50 23.64 11.49
C LYS A 286 8.71 23.95 10.61
N LYS A 287 8.54 23.89 9.28
CA LYS A 287 9.62 24.14 8.32
C LYS A 287 10.05 25.61 8.30
N VAL A 288 9.11 26.53 8.49
CA VAL A 288 9.34 27.98 8.47
C VAL A 288 9.61 28.56 9.87
N ARG A 289 9.52 27.75 10.95
CA ARG A 289 9.64 28.17 12.36
C ARG A 289 8.62 29.25 12.78
N VAL A 290 7.40 29.17 12.26
CA VAL A 290 6.31 30.14 12.53
C VAL A 290 5.16 29.39 13.23
N CYS A 291 4.42 30.05 14.12
CA CYS A 291 3.19 29.49 14.68
C CYS A 291 2.03 29.76 13.72
N VAL A 292 1.28 28.74 13.35
CA VAL A 292 0.10 28.87 12.47
C VAL A 292 -1.12 28.39 13.24
N CYS A 293 -2.15 29.23 13.31
CA CYS A 293 -3.45 28.90 13.88
C CYS A 293 -4.49 28.84 12.74
N VAL A 294 -5.33 27.81 12.75
CA VAL A 294 -6.39 27.61 11.76
C VAL A 294 -7.72 27.75 12.47
N CYS A 295 -8.51 28.73 12.07
CA CYS A 295 -9.85 28.96 12.59
C CYS A 295 -10.88 28.74 11.48
N VAL A 296 -11.94 28.00 11.78
CA VAL A 296 -13.07 27.83 10.86
C VAL A 296 -14.11 28.89 11.19
N CYS A 297 -14.33 29.81 10.26
CA CYS A 297 -15.26 30.92 10.35
C CYS A 297 -16.52 30.57 9.58
N GLY A 298 -17.69 30.60 10.24
CA GLY A 298 -18.99 30.29 9.60
C GLY A 298 -19.37 31.22 8.44
N VAL A 299 -18.70 32.37 8.30
CA VAL A 299 -18.97 33.39 7.27
C VAL A 299 -17.93 33.34 6.12
N CYS A 300 -16.71 32.89 6.40
CA CYS A 300 -15.55 33.08 5.53
C CYS A 300 -14.77 31.78 5.20
N GLY A 301 -15.22 30.63 5.72
CA GLY A 301 -14.57 29.34 5.49
C GLY A 301 -13.37 29.11 6.40
N VAL A 302 -12.27 28.57 5.85
CA VAL A 302 -11.05 28.29 6.61
C VAL A 302 -10.17 29.54 6.65
N CYS A 303 -10.01 30.14 7.82
CA CYS A 303 -9.09 31.25 8.07
C CYS A 303 -7.76 30.73 8.63
N VAL A 304 -6.65 31.20 8.07
CA VAL A 304 -5.30 30.85 8.50
C VAL A 304 -4.62 32.10 9.04
N CYS A 305 -4.26 32.09 10.32
CA CYS A 305 -3.48 33.15 10.95
C CYS A 305 -2.08 32.63 11.25
N ALA A 306 -1.06 33.25 10.65
CA ALA A 306 0.34 32.92 10.91
C ALA A 306 0.98 34.04 11.73
N TYR A 307 1.60 33.70 12.87
CA TYR A 307 2.31 34.64 13.73
C TYR A 307 3.77 34.20 13.89
N ARG A 308 4.68 35.14 13.68
CA ARG A 308 6.11 34.94 13.96
C ARG A 308 6.28 34.94 15.47
N LYS A 309 7.02 33.98 16.01
CA LYS A 309 7.23 33.83 17.46
C LYS A 309 8.03 35.00 18.09
N ASP A 310 8.59 35.88 17.26
CA ASP A 310 9.48 36.98 17.64
C ASP A 310 8.84 38.38 17.43
N SER A 311 7.52 38.51 17.42
CA SER A 311 6.83 39.81 17.28
C SER A 311 5.51 39.85 18.05
#